data_AF-A0A1F5SNA9-F1
#
_entry.id   AF-A0A1F5SNA9-F1
#
_cell.length_a   1.000
_cell.length_b   1.000
_cell.length_c   1.000
_cell.angle_alpha   90.00
_cell.angle_beta   90.00
_cell.angle_gamma   90.00
#
_symmetry.space_group_name_H-M   'P 1'
#
loop_
_entity.id
_entity.type
_entity.pdbx_description
1 polymer ?
#
loop_
_entity_poly.entity_id
_entity_poly.type
_entity_poly.pdbx_seq_one_letter_code
_entity_poly.pdbx_strand_id
1 'polypeptide(L)'
;MNQAELSQKLLQAQTLLGECLKNLSATPKGFAHGALSAPSNDLKFNQNERPFFKQNVVKKMNGQKKFTLVVAYLAEGKINKQVKLTEVEKTWKKAKKFILTEFHSEYGTRAKDEEYLLSPKQGVYTLADSWKNIFN
;
A
#
# COMPACT_ATOMS: atom_id res chain seq x y z
N MET A 1 -47.03 -2.79 -10.38
CA MET A 1 -45.66 -3.21 -10.77
C MET A 1 -45.79 -4.59 -11.36
N ASN A 2 -45.74 -4.69 -12.69
CA ASN A 2 -46.09 -5.91 -13.41
C ASN A 2 -44.89 -6.87 -13.51
N GLN A 3 -45.15 -8.18 -13.57
CA GLN A 3 -44.13 -9.22 -13.68
C GLN A 3 -43.14 -8.95 -14.83
N ALA A 4 -43.61 -8.37 -15.93
CA ALA A 4 -42.79 -7.97 -17.07
C ALA A 4 -41.75 -6.88 -16.75
N GLU A 5 -42.09 -5.89 -15.92
CA GLU A 5 -41.14 -4.86 -15.48
C GLU A 5 -40.07 -5.43 -14.55
N LEU A 6 -40.44 -6.38 -13.68
CA LEU A 6 -39.51 -7.04 -12.77
C LEU A 6 -38.48 -7.87 -13.54
N SER A 7 -38.94 -8.62 -14.55
CA SER A 7 -38.07 -9.40 -15.44
C SER A 7 -37.12 -8.51 -16.23
N GLN A 8 -37.57 -7.34 -16.72
CA GLN A 8 -36.68 -6.40 -17.41
C GLN A 8 -35.60 -5.83 -16.48
N LYS A 9 -35.96 -5.45 -15.25
CA LYS A 9 -35.00 -4.94 -14.26
C LYS A 9 -33.94 -6.00 -13.90
N LEU A 10 -34.34 -7.26 -13.76
CA LEU A 10 -33.41 -8.36 -13.51
C LEU A 10 -32.46 -8.61 -14.70
N LEU A 11 -32.96 -8.49 -15.93
CA LEU A 11 -32.14 -8.64 -17.13
C LEU A 11 -31.09 -7.53 -17.24
N GLN A 12 -31.48 -6.27 -16.97
CA GLN A 12 -30.55 -5.14 -16.94
C GLN A 12 -29.45 -5.32 -15.88
N ALA A 13 -29.81 -5.81 -14.69
CA ALA A 13 -28.83 -6.06 -13.63
C ALA A 13 -27.80 -7.12 -14.04
N GLN A 14 -28.21 -8.18 -14.74
CA GLN A 14 -27.28 -9.20 -15.24
C GLN A 14 -26.35 -8.65 -16.32
N THR A 15 -26.85 -7.81 -17.24
CA THR A 15 -26.02 -7.18 -18.27
C THR A 15 -24.94 -6.28 -17.65
N LEU A 16 -25.32 -5.44 -16.69
CA LEU A 16 -24.38 -4.56 -15.99
C LEU A 16 -23.31 -5.35 -15.23
N LEU A 17 -23.69 -6.43 -14.55
CA LEU A 17 -22.73 -7.30 -13.86
C LEU A 17 -21.75 -7.97 -14.84
N GLY A 18 -22.24 -8.39 -16.01
CA GLY A 18 -21.41 -8.95 -17.07
C GLY A 18 -20.38 -7.96 -17.63
N GLU A 19 -20.78 -6.70 -17.84
CA GLU A 19 -19.87 -5.63 -18.29
C GLU A 19 -18.83 -5.27 -17.23
N CYS A 20 -19.23 -5.20 -15.95
CA CYS A 20 -18.29 -4.99 -14.85
C CYS A 20 -17.25 -6.11 -14.77
N LEU A 21 -17.66 -7.38 -14.89
CA LEU A 21 -16.74 -8.52 -14.88
C LEU A 21 -15.78 -8.50 -16.08
N LYS A 22 -16.27 -8.12 -17.27
CA LYS A 22 -15.44 -8.01 -18.47
C LYS A 22 -14.35 -6.95 -18.30
N ASN A 23 -14.69 -5.80 -17.73
CA ASN A 23 -13.74 -4.71 -17.45
C ASN A 23 -12.74 -5.05 -16.34
N LEU A 24 -13.13 -5.88 -15.36
CA LEU A 24 -12.22 -6.39 -14.32
C LEU A 24 -11.24 -7.45 -14.87
N SER A 25 -11.68 -8.26 -15.84
CA SER A 25 -10.86 -9.32 -16.46
C SER A 25 -9.89 -8.80 -17.53
N ALA A 26 -10.10 -7.60 -18.05
CA ALA A 26 -9.21 -6.92 -18.99
C ALA A 26 -7.95 -6.38 -18.26
N THR A 27 -7.10 -7.29 -17.80
CA THR A 27 -5.72 -6.95 -17.42
C THR A 27 -4.93 -6.59 -18.67
N PRO A 28 -4.31 -5.39 -18.76
CA PRO A 28 -3.40 -5.11 -19.86
C PRO A 28 -2.10 -5.91 -19.64
N LYS A 29 -2.00 -7.03 -20.36
CA LYS A 29 -0.70 -7.66 -20.67
C LYS A 29 0.07 -6.70 -21.57
N GLY A 30 1.01 -5.95 -20.98
CA GLY A 30 1.92 -5.09 -21.71
C GLY A 30 3.22 -4.89 -20.94
N PHE A 31 4.24 -5.68 -21.29
CA PHE A 31 5.62 -5.26 -21.12
C PHE A 31 5.89 -4.11 -22.09
N ALA A 32 6.27 -2.91 -21.60
CA ALA A 32 7.27 -2.03 -22.21
C ALA A 32 7.36 -0.67 -21.50
N HIS A 33 8.60 -0.34 -21.14
CA HIS A 33 9.27 0.96 -21.09
C HIS A 33 8.46 2.26 -21.21
N GLY A 34 8.72 3.15 -20.25
CA GLY A 34 8.93 4.57 -20.53
C GLY A 34 7.68 5.42 -20.72
N ALA A 35 7.06 5.83 -19.62
CA ALA A 35 6.35 7.10 -19.56
C ALA A 35 6.62 7.74 -18.20
N LEU A 36 7.50 8.74 -18.20
CA LEU A 36 7.59 9.74 -17.13
C LEU A 36 6.25 10.48 -17.14
N SER A 37 5.34 10.06 -16.28
CA SER A 37 4.10 10.78 -16.00
C SER A 37 4.13 11.22 -14.53
N ALA A 38 3.69 12.45 -14.32
CA ALA A 38 3.70 13.23 -13.08
C ALA A 38 3.16 12.47 -11.84
N PRO A 39 3.47 12.92 -10.60
CA PRO A 39 3.26 12.13 -9.39
C PRO A 39 1.78 12.10 -8.98
N SER A 40 1.01 11.21 -9.61
CA SER A 40 -0.13 10.60 -8.94
C SER A 40 0.43 9.70 -7.85
N ASN A 41 0.06 9.99 -6.59
CA ASN A 41 0.58 9.44 -5.33
C ASN A 41 0.25 7.94 -5.10
N ASP A 42 0.20 7.16 -6.19
CA ASP A 42 -0.15 5.75 -6.22
C ASP A 42 1.13 4.92 -6.07
N LEU A 43 1.42 4.57 -4.83
CA LEU A 43 2.57 3.74 -4.46
C LEU A 43 2.44 2.36 -5.12
N LYS A 44 3.42 2.00 -5.95
CA LYS A 44 3.42 0.72 -6.65
C LYS A 44 3.94 -0.41 -5.76
N PHE A 45 3.06 -0.98 -4.93
CA PHE A 45 3.41 -2.06 -4.00
C PHE A 45 3.77 -3.40 -4.66
N ASN A 46 3.35 -3.63 -5.91
CA ASN A 46 3.69 -4.84 -6.68
C ASN A 46 5.14 -4.87 -7.20
N GLN A 47 5.97 -3.89 -6.80
CA GLN A 47 7.38 -3.87 -7.16
C GLN A 47 8.24 -4.59 -6.12
N ASN A 48 9.38 -5.10 -6.57
CA ASN A 48 10.40 -5.62 -5.66
C ASN A 48 10.83 -4.53 -4.65
N GLU A 49 11.28 -4.97 -3.47
CA GLU A 49 11.72 -4.10 -2.37
C GLU A 49 12.66 -2.97 -2.86
N ARG A 50 13.66 -3.32 -3.68
CA ARG A 50 14.70 -2.39 -4.17
C ARG A 50 14.14 -1.21 -4.98
N PRO A 51 13.43 -1.40 -6.10
CA PRO A 51 12.84 -0.30 -6.86
C PRO A 51 11.83 0.50 -6.04
N PHE A 52 11.03 -0.16 -5.20
CA PHE A 52 10.05 0.52 -4.35
C PHE A 52 10.73 1.53 -3.41
N PHE A 53 11.71 1.10 -2.61
CA PHE A 53 12.38 2.00 -1.67
C PHE A 53 13.24 3.05 -2.37
N LYS A 54 13.85 2.72 -3.51
CA LYS A 54 14.62 3.70 -4.30
C LYS A 54 13.73 4.86 -4.80
N GLN A 55 12.48 4.59 -5.15
CA GLN A 55 11.56 5.59 -5.69
C GLN A 55 10.84 6.39 -4.58
N ASN A 56 10.52 5.73 -3.46
CA ASN A 56 9.61 6.31 -2.45
C ASN A 56 10.31 6.78 -1.16
N VAL A 57 11.55 6.34 -0.90
CA VAL A 57 12.32 6.89 0.23
C VAL A 57 12.80 8.28 -0.14
N VAL A 58 12.20 9.29 0.48
CA VAL A 58 12.64 10.68 0.34
C VAL A 58 13.86 10.91 1.23
N LYS A 59 14.89 11.60 0.72
CA LYS A 59 16.12 11.92 1.49
C LYS A 59 15.85 12.59 2.83
N LYS A 60 14.74 13.33 2.96
CA LYS A 60 14.31 14.06 4.16
C LYS A 60 13.46 13.23 5.13
N MET A 61 13.09 11.99 4.80
CA MET A 61 12.34 11.14 5.73
C MET A 61 13.22 10.76 6.93
N ASN A 62 12.68 10.96 8.12
CA ASN A 62 13.27 10.46 9.37
C ASN A 62 13.00 8.96 9.56
N GLY A 63 13.55 8.39 10.63
CA GLY A 63 13.47 6.96 10.92
C GLY A 63 12.03 6.44 11.04
N GLN A 64 11.13 7.17 11.70
CA GLN A 64 9.73 6.77 11.86
C GLN A 64 8.91 6.84 10.57
N LYS A 65 9.15 7.84 9.71
CA LYS A 65 8.53 7.93 8.37
C LYS A 65 9.00 6.77 7.48
N LYS A 66 10.30 6.45 7.51
CA LYS A 66 10.86 5.27 6.83
C LYS A 66 10.29 3.97 7.36
N PHE A 67 10.12 3.84 8.68
CA PHE A 67 9.52 2.65 9.31
C PHE A 67 8.09 2.45 8.84
N THR A 68 7.30 3.52 8.85
CA THR A 68 5.93 3.52 8.33
C THR A 68 5.91 3.12 6.85
N LEU A 69 6.84 3.61 6.03
CA LEU A 69 6.93 3.24 4.62
C LEU A 69 7.22 1.73 4.41
N VAL A 70 8.06 1.13 5.25
CA VAL A 70 8.33 -0.32 5.22
C VAL A 70 7.08 -1.12 5.64
N VAL A 71 6.38 -0.67 6.67
CA VAL A 71 5.10 -1.28 7.08
C VAL A 71 4.09 -1.15 5.95
N ALA A 72 4.01 0.01 5.28
CA ALA A 72 3.11 0.24 4.16
C ALA A 72 3.42 -0.67 2.97
N TYR A 73 4.71 -0.90 2.70
CA TYR A 73 5.14 -1.85 1.68
C TYR A 73 4.65 -3.27 1.98
N LEU A 74 4.90 -3.76 3.20
CA LEU A 74 4.49 -5.10 3.64
C LEU A 74 2.97 -5.25 3.72
N ALA A 75 2.28 -4.19 4.12
CA ALA A 75 0.83 -4.13 4.16
C ALA A 75 0.20 -3.92 2.77
N GLU A 76 1.00 -3.64 1.74
CA GLU A 76 0.54 -3.25 0.40
C GLU A 76 -0.44 -2.05 0.45
N GLY A 77 -0.20 -1.13 1.40
CA GLY A 77 -1.07 0.03 1.66
C GLY A 77 -2.40 -0.28 2.37
N LYS A 78 -2.67 -1.52 2.77
CA LYS A 78 -3.93 -1.92 3.44
C LYS A 78 -3.90 -1.62 4.93
N ILE A 79 -4.82 -0.79 5.41
CA ILE A 79 -4.90 -0.37 6.84
C ILE A 79 -5.16 -1.51 7.82
N ASN A 80 -5.87 -2.57 7.42
CA ASN A 80 -6.22 -3.68 8.30
C ASN A 80 -5.21 -4.84 8.27
N LYS A 81 -4.13 -4.74 7.49
CA LYS A 81 -3.14 -5.82 7.37
C LYS A 81 -2.11 -5.71 8.49
N GLN A 82 -2.07 -6.76 9.32
CA GLN A 82 -1.10 -6.86 10.42
C GLN A 82 0.28 -7.23 9.90
N VAL A 83 1.29 -6.49 10.33
CA VAL A 83 2.69 -6.69 9.97
C VAL A 83 3.51 -6.88 11.25
N LYS A 84 4.30 -7.95 11.31
CA LYS A 84 5.17 -8.22 12.47
C LYS A 84 6.45 -7.39 12.41
N LEU A 85 6.95 -6.96 13.58
CA LEU A 85 8.22 -6.24 13.71
C LEU A 85 9.39 -6.98 13.05
N THR A 86 9.41 -8.32 13.17
CA THR A 86 10.44 -9.18 12.57
C THR A 86 10.44 -9.12 11.03
N GLU A 87 9.27 -8.97 10.41
CA GLU A 87 9.14 -8.79 8.95
C GLU A 87 9.61 -7.40 8.52
N VAL A 88 9.28 -6.36 9.31
CA VAL A 88 9.77 -5.00 9.10
C VAL A 88 11.29 -4.97 9.16
N GLU A 89 11.89 -5.54 10.21
CA GLU A 89 13.34 -5.59 10.38
C GLU A 89 14.02 -6.35 9.23
N LYS A 90 13.48 -7.51 8.85
CA LYS A 90 14.01 -8.31 7.73
C LYS A 90 13.99 -7.51 6.42
N THR A 91 12.87 -6.84 6.13
CA THR A 91 12.69 -6.04 4.91
C THR A 91 13.59 -4.82 4.93
N TRP A 92 13.71 -4.16 6.08
CA TRP A 92 14.62 -3.03 6.28
C TRP A 92 16.08 -3.43 6.00
N LYS A 93 16.55 -4.56 6.54
CA LYS A 93 17.92 -5.04 6.31
C LYS A 93 18.20 -5.30 4.83
N LYS A 94 17.26 -5.91 4.10
CA LYS A 94 17.38 -6.09 2.64
C LYS A 94 17.41 -4.77 1.88
N ALA A 95 16.64 -3.79 2.34
CA ALA A 95 16.53 -2.47 1.74
C ALA A 95 17.54 -1.44 2.31
N LYS A 96 18.45 -1.83 3.22
CA LYS A 96 19.35 -0.92 3.96
C LYS A 96 20.13 0.02 3.05
N LYS A 97 20.56 -0.47 1.87
CA LYS A 97 21.28 0.31 0.86
C LYS A 97 20.48 1.49 0.28
N PHE A 98 19.15 1.47 0.38
CA PHE A 98 18.26 2.52 -0.13
C PHE A 98 17.66 3.37 0.99
N ILE A 99 17.40 2.76 2.15
CA ILE A 99 16.88 3.46 3.32
C ILE A 99 17.96 4.35 3.96
N LEU A 100 19.24 3.98 3.81
CA LEU A 100 20.42 4.73 4.28
C LEU A 100 20.39 5.07 5.78
N THR A 101 19.67 4.27 6.57
CA THR A 101 19.53 4.45 8.01
C THR A 101 19.52 3.07 8.67
N GLU A 102 20.13 2.95 9.84
CA GLU A 102 20.09 1.73 10.62
C GLU A 102 18.70 1.49 11.18
N PHE A 103 18.35 0.23 11.39
CA PHE A 103 17.05 -0.11 11.96
C PHE A 103 17.10 0.10 13.47
N HIS A 104 16.11 0.83 14.01
CA HIS A 104 15.87 0.93 15.44
C HIS A 104 14.39 0.65 15.72
N SER A 105 14.10 -0.16 16.73
CA SER A 105 12.73 -0.51 17.13
C SER A 105 11.93 0.72 17.60
N GLU A 106 12.61 1.72 18.16
CA GLU A 106 12.04 3.00 18.60
C GLU A 106 11.31 3.76 17.49
N TYR A 107 11.69 3.55 16.22
CA TYR A 107 10.98 4.15 15.09
C TYR A 107 9.54 3.68 15.00
N GLY A 108 9.26 2.44 15.38
CA GLY A 108 7.89 1.93 15.48
C GLY A 108 7.11 2.58 16.61
N THR A 109 7.74 2.87 17.75
CA THR A 109 7.10 3.63 18.84
C THR A 109 6.77 5.04 18.40
N ARG A 110 7.75 5.78 17.86
CA ARG A 110 7.56 7.16 17.39
C ARG A 110 6.55 7.27 16.25
N ALA A 111 6.49 6.26 15.37
CA ALA A 111 5.48 6.22 14.31
C ALA A 111 4.04 6.08 14.84
N LYS A 112 3.86 5.47 16.02
CA LYS A 112 2.55 5.42 16.70
C LYS A 112 2.24 6.74 17.39
N ASP A 113 3.25 7.37 18.02
CA ASP A 113 3.08 8.67 18.67
C ASP A 113 2.68 9.76 17.67
N GLU A 114 3.18 9.65 16.43
CA GLU A 114 2.81 10.49 15.28
C GLU A 114 1.55 10.01 14.55
N GLU A 115 0.86 9.01 15.09
CA GLU A 115 -0.39 8.43 14.57
C GLU A 115 -0.29 7.84 13.17
N TYR A 116 0.90 7.55 12.63
CA TYR A 116 1.04 6.91 11.32
C TYR A 116 0.72 5.41 11.37
N LEU A 117 0.92 4.78 12.53
CA LEU A 117 0.73 3.36 12.76
C LEU A 117 -0.13 3.12 13.99
N LEU A 118 -0.87 2.01 13.95
CA LEU A 118 -1.53 1.44 15.11
C LEU A 118 -0.82 0.15 15.52
N SER A 119 -0.92 -0.23 16.79
CA SER A 119 -0.34 -1.49 17.29
C SER A 119 -1.39 -2.27 18.04
N PRO A 120 -2.10 -3.19 17.37
CA PRO A 120 -3.14 -3.99 18.01
C PRO A 120 -2.55 -4.94 19.07
N LYS A 121 -1.28 -5.33 18.91
CA LYS A 121 -0.52 -6.20 19.83
C LYS A 121 0.94 -5.78 19.82
N GLN A 122 1.65 -6.05 20.92
CA GLN A 122 3.08 -5.78 21.01
C GLN A 122 3.85 -6.43 19.85
N GLY A 123 4.69 -5.65 19.18
CA GLY A 123 5.48 -6.12 18.03
C GLY A 123 4.67 -6.36 16.74
N VAL A 124 3.40 -5.95 16.71
CA VAL A 124 2.54 -5.99 15.51
C VAL A 124 2.08 -4.58 15.20
N TYR A 125 2.12 -4.22 13.91
CA TYR A 125 1.74 -2.92 13.40
C TYR A 125 0.70 -3.04 12.30
N THR A 126 -0.20 -2.06 12.24
CA THR A 126 -1.16 -1.83 11.16
C THR A 126 -1.06 -0.36 10.75
N LEU A 127 -1.40 -0.03 9.51
CA LEU A 127 -1.39 1.38 9.08
C LEU A 127 -2.59 2.11 9.71
N ALA A 128 -2.37 3.31 10.22
CA ALA A 128 -3.46 4.23 10.56
C ALA A 128 -3.98 4.92 9.30
N ASP A 129 -5.15 5.55 9.32
CA ASP A 129 -5.71 6.23 8.14
C ASP A 129 -4.81 7.37 7.62
N SER A 130 -4.13 8.05 8.55
CA SER A 130 -3.21 9.18 8.33
C SER A 130 -1.80 8.77 7.89
N TRP A 131 -1.52 7.48 7.68
CA TRP A 131 -0.16 7.00 7.41
C TRP A 131 0.52 7.65 6.19
N LYS A 132 -0.25 8.15 5.22
CA LYS A 132 0.28 8.86 4.04
C LYS A 132 0.86 10.23 4.37
N ASN A 133 0.63 10.77 5.57
CA ASN A 133 1.21 12.04 6.02
C ASN A 133 2.75 11.99 6.13
N ILE A 134 3.35 10.81 6.05
CA ILE A 134 4.81 10.65 5.98
C ILE A 134 5.44 11.32 4.76
N PHE A 135 4.67 11.59 3.70
CA PHE A 135 5.15 12.26 2.48
C PHE A 135 5.06 13.79 2.55
N ASN A 136 4.38 14.33 3.56
CA ASN A 136 4.30 15.77 3.82
C ASN A 136 5.51 16.26 4.61
#